data_AF-A0A6J8DPT4-F1
#
_entry.id   AF-A0A6J8DPT4-F1
#
_cell.length_a   1.000
_cell.length_b   1.000
_cell.length_c   1.000
_cell.angle_alpha   90.00
_cell.angle_beta   90.00
_cell.angle_gamma   90.00
#
_symmetry.space_group_name_H-M   'P 1'
#
loop_
_entity.id
_entity.type
_entity.pdbx_description
1 polymer ?
#
loop_
_entity_poly.entity_id
_entity_poly.type
_entity_poly.pdbx_seq_one_letter_code
_entity_poly.pdbx_strand_id
1 'polypeptide(L)'
;MSDARHGWRKKDTSVVAIGEKTHKVLKSEHVTKAHDIVSQCHEKVGIVRIYQYMKDKDVHNVRVGVHCHDRNLSINKNIREETETLNQNDTWHCLKAMKTAMKKISSGPQYSKGKTWSFQLSDKVEPVATHVHWCIRNCNQQKEILKSSLLNIVDHYKNIHTGCSESSKCRKDTNYEPPRIVISDPVAEKTTCECHPWIEYLQICK
;
A
#
# COMPACT_ATOMS: atom_id res chain seq x y z
N MET A 1 2.14 -12.15 5.57
CA MET A 1 2.63 -10.76 5.43
C MET A 1 4.09 -10.78 5.84
N SER A 2 5.03 -10.74 4.89
CA SER A 2 6.47 -10.90 5.14
C SER A 2 7.20 -9.59 4.85
N ASP A 3 7.85 -9.06 5.87
CA ASP A 3 8.63 -7.81 5.89
C ASP A 3 10.04 -8.04 5.32
N ALA A 4 10.37 -7.34 4.23
CA ALA A 4 11.70 -7.32 3.63
C ALA A 4 12.54 -6.22 4.29
N ARG A 5 13.16 -6.53 5.43
CA ARG A 5 14.05 -5.60 6.15
C ARG A 5 15.34 -5.39 5.36
N HIS A 6 15.50 -4.18 4.81
CA HIS A 6 16.73 -3.68 4.21
C HIS A 6 17.85 -3.58 5.26
N GLY A 7 19.03 -4.15 4.94
CA GLY A 7 20.14 -4.35 5.87
C GLY A 7 20.79 -3.08 6.46
N TRP A 8 21.32 -3.25 7.68
CA TRP A 8 21.88 -2.25 8.61
C TRP A 8 23.23 -1.61 8.18
N ARG A 9 23.82 -1.95 7.03
CA ARG A 9 25.19 -1.54 6.66
C ARG A 9 25.18 -0.41 5.62
N LYS A 10 25.81 0.73 5.95
CA LYS A 10 25.80 1.99 5.16
C LYS A 10 26.29 1.90 3.70
N LYS A 11 26.77 0.75 3.19
CA LYS A 11 27.39 0.62 1.85
C LYS A 11 27.03 -0.64 1.07
N ASP A 12 26.34 -1.60 1.70
CA ASP A 12 26.03 -2.90 1.12
C ASP A 12 24.53 -3.19 1.29
N THR A 13 23.97 -3.94 0.35
CA THR A 13 22.54 -4.26 0.33
C THR A 13 22.36 -5.76 0.38
N SER A 14 21.54 -6.24 1.31
CA SER A 14 21.08 -7.63 1.31
C SER A 14 19.66 -7.68 0.76
N VAL A 15 19.46 -8.43 -0.31
CA VAL A 15 18.17 -8.68 -0.94
C VAL A 15 17.75 -10.10 -0.59
N VAL A 16 16.57 -10.26 0.02
CA VAL A 16 16.11 -11.56 0.53
C VAL A 16 14.78 -11.91 -0.13
N ALA A 17 14.72 -13.11 -0.72
CA ALA A 17 13.48 -13.71 -1.17
C ALA A 17 12.91 -14.62 -0.08
N ILE A 18 11.65 -14.39 0.28
CA ILE A 18 10.93 -15.15 1.30
C ILE A 18 9.75 -15.83 0.62
N GLY A 19 9.56 -17.13 0.91
CA GLY A 19 8.41 -17.88 0.41
C GLY A 19 7.14 -17.43 1.12
N GLU A 20 6.12 -17.07 0.35
CA GLU A 20 4.85 -16.56 0.89
C GLU A 20 4.18 -17.55 1.86
N LYS A 21 4.08 -18.83 1.47
CA LYS A 21 3.41 -19.88 2.26
C LYS A 21 4.28 -20.44 3.38
N THR A 22 5.58 -20.56 3.14
CA THR A 22 6.50 -21.21 4.08
C THR A 22 7.05 -20.24 5.11
N HIS A 23 7.01 -18.93 4.83
CA HIS A 23 7.69 -17.88 5.59
C HIS A 23 9.19 -18.16 5.80
N LYS A 24 9.78 -18.98 4.93
CA LYS A 24 11.20 -19.33 4.96
C LYS A 24 11.95 -18.48 3.93
N VAL A 25 13.20 -18.17 4.25
CA VAL A 25 14.13 -17.57 3.30
C VAL A 25 14.42 -18.60 2.21
N LEU A 26 14.09 -18.25 0.97
CA LEU A 26 14.39 -19.05 -0.22
C LEU A 26 15.80 -18.75 -0.72
N LYS A 27 16.17 -17.46 -0.71
CA LYS A 27 17.49 -17.00 -1.14
C LYS A 27 17.80 -15.65 -0.50
N SER A 28 19.07 -15.44 -0.17
CA SER A 28 19.60 -14.13 0.22
C SER A 28 20.77 -13.82 -0.68
N GLU A 29 20.75 -12.65 -1.32
CA GLU A 29 21.83 -12.11 -2.12
C GLU A 29 22.43 -10.90 -1.41
N HIS A 30 23.75 -10.89 -1.28
CA HIS A 30 24.47 -9.77 -0.71
C HIS A 30 25.22 -9.02 -1.81
N VAL A 31 24.82 -7.77 -2.04
CA VAL A 31 25.37 -6.90 -3.06
C VAL A 31 26.19 -5.81 -2.39
N THR A 32 27.38 -5.59 -2.93
CA THR A 32 28.39 -4.67 -2.38
C THR A 32 28.85 -3.74 -3.49
N LYS A 33 29.64 -2.73 -3.13
CA LYS A 33 30.22 -1.79 -4.12
C LYS A 33 31.17 -2.42 -5.14
N ALA A 34 31.67 -3.63 -4.87
CA ALA A 34 32.45 -4.39 -5.84
C ALA A 34 31.60 -4.92 -7.00
N HIS A 35 30.29 -5.11 -6.76
CA HIS A 35 29.36 -5.60 -7.77
C HIS A 35 28.73 -4.46 -8.57
N ASP A 36 28.43 -3.33 -7.92
CA ASP A 36 27.95 -2.11 -8.55
C ASP A 36 28.34 -0.92 -7.66
N ILE A 37 28.96 0.10 -8.23
CA ILE A 37 29.44 1.27 -7.47
C ILE A 37 28.24 2.08 -6.90
N VAL A 38 27.08 2.01 -7.57
CA VAL A 38 25.86 2.76 -7.25
C VAL A 38 24.96 1.91 -6.35
N SER A 39 24.90 2.28 -5.06
CA SER A 39 24.10 1.55 -4.06
C SER A 39 22.60 1.49 -4.40
N GLN A 40 22.05 2.48 -5.12
CA GLN A 40 20.66 2.49 -5.58
C GLN A 40 20.36 1.37 -6.60
N CYS A 41 21.37 0.86 -7.32
CA CYS A 41 21.23 -0.25 -8.27
C CYS A 41 21.31 -1.62 -7.59
N HIS A 42 21.78 -1.70 -6.35
CA HIS A 42 22.06 -2.96 -5.67
C HIS A 42 20.83 -3.86 -5.53
N GLU A 43 19.66 -3.27 -5.27
CA GLU A 43 18.40 -4.01 -5.14
C GLU A 43 18.06 -4.73 -6.46
N LYS A 44 18.18 -4.04 -7.59
CA LYS A 44 17.98 -4.62 -8.93
C LYS A 44 18.97 -5.76 -9.18
N VAL A 45 20.26 -5.55 -8.88
CA VAL A 45 21.30 -6.58 -9.04
C VAL A 45 20.97 -7.82 -8.22
N GLY A 46 20.59 -7.66 -6.95
CA GLY A 46 20.21 -8.77 -6.09
C GLY A 46 18.97 -9.52 -6.60
N ILE A 47 17.94 -8.80 -7.04
CA ILE A 47 16.72 -9.42 -7.60
C ILE A 47 17.04 -10.22 -8.86
N VAL A 48 17.83 -9.67 -9.80
CA VAL A 48 18.20 -10.38 -11.03
C VAL A 48 18.91 -11.70 -10.70
N ARG A 49 19.85 -11.70 -9.74
CA ARG A 49 20.55 -12.91 -9.28
C ARG A 49 19.60 -13.92 -8.64
N ILE A 50 18.67 -13.47 -7.82
CA ILE A 50 17.63 -14.32 -7.22
C ILE A 50 16.76 -14.97 -8.31
N TYR A 51 16.32 -14.21 -9.31
CA TYR A 51 15.53 -14.76 -10.41
C TYR A 51 16.31 -15.77 -11.25
N GLN A 52 17.60 -15.52 -11.51
CA GLN A 52 18.47 -16.48 -12.19
C GLN A 52 18.56 -17.79 -11.38
N TYR A 53 18.80 -17.69 -10.07
CA TYR A 53 18.83 -18.84 -9.16
C TYR A 53 17.51 -19.63 -9.14
N MET A 54 16.36 -18.95 -9.20
CA MET A 54 15.05 -19.61 -9.22
C MET A 54 14.70 -20.23 -10.58
N LYS A 55 15.11 -19.58 -11.68
CA LYS A 55 14.92 -20.05 -13.06
C LYS A 55 15.86 -21.19 -13.44
N ASP A 56 16.93 -21.40 -12.68
CA ASP A 56 17.85 -22.51 -12.89
C ASP A 56 17.09 -23.85 -12.77
N LYS A 57 16.88 -24.47 -13.93
CA LYS A 57 16.04 -25.65 -14.12
C LYS A 57 16.67 -26.90 -13.53
N ASP A 58 17.99 -26.91 -13.36
CA ASP A 58 18.74 -28.08 -12.90
C ASP A 58 18.78 -28.17 -11.37
N VAL A 59 18.46 -27.07 -10.66
CA VAL A 59 18.62 -27.00 -9.19
C VAL A 59 17.30 -26.71 -8.46
N HIS A 60 16.49 -25.76 -8.94
CA HIS A 60 15.34 -25.27 -8.17
C HIS A 60 14.04 -25.25 -8.95
N ASN A 61 14.06 -24.92 -10.25
CA ASN A 61 12.89 -24.84 -11.13
C ASN A 61 11.65 -24.22 -10.45
N VAL A 62 11.85 -23.12 -9.70
CA VAL A 62 10.78 -22.45 -8.95
C VAL A 62 10.16 -21.37 -9.82
N ARG A 63 8.89 -21.54 -10.18
CA ARG A 63 8.12 -20.49 -10.85
C ARG A 63 7.68 -19.44 -9.84
N VAL A 64 8.16 -18.21 -9.99
CA VAL A 64 7.68 -17.06 -9.21
C VAL A 64 6.35 -16.58 -9.79
N GLY A 65 5.24 -16.90 -9.11
CA GLY A 65 3.91 -16.46 -9.52
C GLY A 65 3.65 -14.98 -9.26
N VAL A 66 4.04 -14.50 -8.07
CA VAL A 66 3.85 -13.12 -7.62
C VAL A 66 5.15 -12.58 -7.04
N HIS A 67 5.52 -11.36 -7.42
CA HIS A 67 6.66 -10.62 -6.88
C HIS A 67 6.13 -9.42 -6.10
N CYS A 68 6.48 -9.28 -4.81
CA CYS A 68 6.08 -8.15 -3.98
C CYS A 68 7.31 -7.37 -3.50
N HIS A 69 7.35 -6.05 -3.69
CA HIS A 69 8.50 -5.21 -3.32
C HIS A 69 8.14 -3.73 -3.03
N ASP A 70 9.13 -2.93 -2.64
CA ASP A 70 9.00 -1.55 -2.13
C ASP A 70 8.82 -0.47 -3.22
N ARG A 71 8.11 -0.80 -4.32
CA ARG A 71 7.81 0.15 -5.42
C ARG A 71 9.04 0.77 -6.09
N ASN A 72 10.18 0.09 -6.08
CA ASN A 72 11.36 0.52 -6.84
C ASN A 72 11.05 0.49 -8.35
N LEU A 73 11.10 1.66 -9.00
CA LEU A 73 10.75 1.80 -10.43
C LEU A 73 11.63 0.95 -11.36
N SER A 74 12.91 0.76 -11.01
CA SER A 74 13.82 -0.05 -11.81
C SER A 74 13.47 -1.54 -11.76
N ILE A 75 12.93 -1.99 -10.62
CA ILE A 75 12.45 -3.36 -10.42
C ILE A 75 11.11 -3.54 -11.10
N ASN A 76 10.19 -2.57 -10.96
CA ASN A 76 8.93 -2.57 -11.70
C ASN A 76 9.15 -2.74 -13.21
N LYS A 77 10.10 -1.99 -13.76
CA LYS A 77 10.50 -2.10 -15.16
C LYS A 77 11.07 -3.49 -15.48
N ASN A 78 12.00 -3.98 -14.65
CA ASN A 78 12.65 -5.27 -14.86
C ASN A 78 11.68 -6.46 -14.80
N ILE A 79 10.79 -6.53 -13.81
CA ILE A 79 9.80 -7.60 -13.70
C ILE A 79 8.84 -7.58 -14.89
N ARG A 80 8.39 -6.39 -15.31
CA ARG A 80 7.51 -6.23 -16.48
C ARG A 80 8.15 -6.66 -17.79
N GLU A 81 9.45 -6.43 -17.97
CA GLU A 81 10.15 -6.67 -19.23
C GLU A 81 10.78 -8.07 -19.32
N GLU A 82 11.21 -8.64 -18.20
CA GLU A 82 12.05 -9.85 -18.17
C GLU A 82 11.36 -11.10 -17.58
N THR A 83 10.11 -10.96 -17.15
CA THR A 83 9.38 -12.03 -16.46
C THR A 83 7.89 -12.04 -16.80
N GLU A 84 7.26 -13.20 -16.65
CA GLU A 84 5.80 -13.35 -16.67
C GLU A 84 5.17 -13.22 -15.27
N THR A 85 5.98 -12.82 -14.27
CA THR A 85 5.54 -12.77 -12.87
C THR A 85 4.58 -11.60 -12.65
N LEU A 86 3.52 -11.84 -11.88
CA LEU A 86 2.63 -10.76 -11.45
C LEU A 86 3.38 -9.85 -10.48
N ASN A 87 3.59 -8.60 -10.89
CA ASN A 87 4.27 -7.62 -10.05
C ASN A 87 3.29 -6.90 -9.12
N GLN A 88 3.59 -6.88 -7.82
CA GLN A 88 2.81 -6.25 -6.77
C GLN A 88 3.69 -5.34 -5.91
N ASN A 89 3.09 -4.25 -5.42
CA ASN A 89 3.74 -3.37 -4.47
C ASN A 89 3.28 -3.71 -3.06
N ASP A 90 4.16 -3.52 -2.08
CA ASP A 90 3.78 -3.70 -0.68
C ASP A 90 2.66 -2.73 -0.26
N THR A 91 1.59 -3.31 0.28
CA THR A 91 0.46 -2.62 0.92
C THR A 91 0.89 -1.67 2.03
N TRP A 92 1.98 -1.95 2.76
CA TRP A 92 2.48 -1.07 3.81
C TRP A 92 2.89 0.30 3.25
N HIS A 93 3.61 0.31 2.12
CA HIS A 93 4.01 1.55 1.45
C HIS A 93 2.80 2.34 0.94
N CYS A 94 1.77 1.65 0.43
CA CYS A 94 0.49 2.27 0.07
C CYS A 94 -0.17 2.95 1.28
N LEU A 95 -0.29 2.23 2.39
CA LEU A 95 -0.88 2.75 3.63
C LEU A 95 -0.08 3.92 4.20
N LYS A 96 1.25 3.85 4.18
CA LYS A 96 2.15 4.91 4.65
C LYS A 96 1.98 6.20 3.84
N ALA A 97 1.93 6.10 2.51
CA ALA A 97 1.75 7.25 1.63
C ALA A 97 0.40 7.93 1.89
N MET A 98 -0.65 7.13 2.02
CA MET A 98 -1.99 7.63 2.33
C MET A 98 -2.07 8.27 3.72
N LYS A 99 -1.52 7.64 4.78
CA LYS A 99 -1.47 8.25 6.12
C LYS A 99 -0.76 9.61 6.09
N THR A 100 0.35 9.69 5.38
CA THR A 100 1.12 10.94 5.22
C THR A 100 0.27 12.03 4.61
N ALA A 101 -0.54 11.71 3.62
CA ALA A 101 -1.32 12.70 2.92
C ALA A 101 -2.65 13.04 3.60
N MET A 102 -3.30 12.08 4.27
CA MET A 102 -4.38 12.34 5.22
C MET A 102 -3.91 13.29 6.33
N LYS A 103 -2.69 13.13 6.84
CA LYS A 103 -2.14 14.00 7.89
C LYS A 103 -2.01 15.47 7.45
N LYS A 104 -1.77 15.72 6.16
CA LYS A 104 -1.69 17.07 5.58
C LYS A 104 -3.05 17.80 5.61
N ILE A 105 -4.15 17.06 5.46
CA ILE A 105 -5.51 17.63 5.46
C ILE A 105 -6.19 17.55 6.84
N SER A 106 -5.62 16.79 7.77
CA SER A 106 -6.16 16.62 9.13
C SER A 106 -5.53 17.56 10.16
N SER A 107 -4.38 18.17 9.85
CA SER A 107 -3.63 19.00 10.79
C SER A 107 -2.79 20.05 10.07
N GLY A 108 -2.64 21.22 10.68
CA GLY A 108 -1.82 22.29 10.15
C GLY A 108 -1.86 23.57 11.00
N PRO A 109 -1.19 24.64 10.54
CA PRO A 109 -1.26 25.95 11.19
C PRO A 109 -2.68 26.51 11.25
N GLN A 110 -3.02 27.25 12.30
CA GLN A 110 -4.36 27.80 12.49
C GLN A 110 -4.81 28.71 11.33
N TYR A 111 -3.90 29.48 10.72
CA TYR A 111 -4.22 30.40 9.62
C TYR A 111 -4.65 29.70 8.32
N SER A 112 -4.34 28.40 8.18
CA SER A 112 -4.71 27.57 7.01
C SER A 112 -5.88 26.63 7.27
N LYS A 113 -6.45 26.66 8.50
CA LYS A 113 -7.65 25.92 8.87
C LYS A 113 -8.83 26.36 7.99
N GLY A 114 -9.58 25.40 7.46
CA GLY A 114 -10.67 25.66 6.52
C GLY A 114 -10.20 26.09 5.12
N LYS A 115 -8.89 25.99 4.82
CA LYS A 115 -8.34 26.21 3.47
C LYS A 115 -7.67 24.95 2.95
N THR A 116 -6.66 24.46 3.68
CA THR A 116 -5.86 23.30 3.29
C THR A 116 -6.03 22.10 4.22
N TRP A 117 -6.65 22.31 5.39
CA TRP A 117 -6.92 21.26 6.37
C TRP A 117 -8.17 21.59 7.20
N SER A 118 -8.81 20.58 7.76
CA SER A 118 -9.99 20.75 8.63
C SER A 118 -9.88 19.93 9.92
N PHE A 119 -10.34 20.50 11.02
CA PHE A 119 -10.40 19.80 12.32
C PHE A 119 -11.35 18.61 12.28
N GLN A 120 -12.37 18.64 11.42
CA GLN A 120 -13.26 17.50 11.20
C GLN A 120 -12.53 16.28 10.64
N LEU A 121 -11.28 16.39 10.17
CA LEU A 121 -10.49 15.27 9.67
C LEU A 121 -9.44 14.76 10.69
N SER A 122 -9.31 15.42 11.84
CA SER A 122 -8.26 15.17 12.84
C SER A 122 -8.23 13.73 13.37
N ASP A 123 -9.39 13.07 13.45
CA ASP A 123 -9.56 11.73 13.99
C ASP A 123 -9.63 10.62 12.91
N LYS A 124 -9.34 10.94 11.64
CA LYS A 124 -9.59 10.05 10.50
C LYS A 124 -8.36 9.34 9.95
N VAL A 125 -7.15 9.78 10.28
CA VAL A 125 -5.91 9.22 9.69
C VAL A 125 -5.79 7.70 9.89
N GLU A 126 -5.90 7.23 11.13
CA GLU A 126 -5.79 5.80 11.47
C GLU A 126 -7.02 4.98 11.05
N PRO A 127 -8.27 5.46 11.28
CA PRO A 127 -9.46 4.80 10.77
C PRO A 127 -9.48 4.63 9.25
N VAL A 128 -9.08 5.65 8.49
CA VAL A 128 -8.96 5.56 7.01
C VAL A 128 -7.95 4.49 6.63
N ALA A 129 -6.80 4.41 7.32
CA ALA A 129 -5.82 3.37 7.06
C ALA A 129 -6.34 1.96 7.33
N THR A 130 -7.09 1.79 8.40
CA THR A 130 -7.75 0.53 8.72
C THR A 130 -8.79 0.16 7.66
N HIS A 131 -9.59 1.14 7.21
CA HIS A 131 -10.59 0.97 6.15
C HIS A 131 -9.95 0.52 4.85
N VAL A 132 -8.87 1.18 4.40
CA VAL A 132 -8.19 0.82 3.16
C VAL A 132 -7.63 -0.59 3.21
N HIS A 133 -7.02 -0.98 4.33
CA HIS A 133 -6.55 -2.34 4.53
C HIS A 133 -7.70 -3.36 4.51
N TRP A 134 -8.86 -3.02 5.07
CA TRP A 134 -10.07 -3.84 4.96
C TRP A 134 -10.54 -3.93 3.51
N CYS A 135 -10.62 -2.83 2.76
CA CYS A 135 -11.02 -2.82 1.35
C CYS A 135 -10.12 -3.71 0.48
N ILE A 136 -8.79 -3.63 0.66
CA ILE A 136 -7.83 -4.47 -0.06
C ILE A 136 -8.12 -5.96 0.18
N ARG A 137 -8.44 -6.34 1.42
CA ARG A 137 -8.74 -7.74 1.77
C ARG A 137 -10.11 -8.22 1.28
N ASN A 138 -11.08 -7.32 1.14
CA ASN A 138 -12.48 -7.66 0.84
C ASN A 138 -12.91 -7.29 -0.59
N CYS A 139 -11.98 -6.85 -1.43
CA CYS A 139 -12.29 -6.50 -2.82
C CYS A 139 -12.40 -7.69 -3.77
N ASN A 140 -12.10 -8.92 -3.31
CA ASN A 140 -12.09 -10.14 -4.13
C ASN A 140 -11.26 -10.01 -5.42
N GLN A 141 -10.15 -9.26 -5.35
CA GLN A 141 -9.27 -8.94 -6.50
C GLN A 141 -9.97 -8.13 -7.60
N GLN A 142 -11.16 -7.59 -7.34
CA GLN A 142 -11.90 -6.76 -8.27
C GLN A 142 -11.60 -5.28 -8.03
N LYS A 143 -10.95 -4.66 -9.02
CA LYS A 143 -10.58 -3.24 -8.98
C LYS A 143 -11.77 -2.31 -8.72
N GLU A 144 -12.91 -2.58 -9.34
CA GLU A 144 -14.10 -1.73 -9.20
C GLU A 144 -14.71 -1.81 -7.79
N ILE A 145 -14.71 -3.00 -7.17
CA ILE A 145 -15.14 -3.16 -5.76
C ILE A 145 -14.20 -2.41 -4.83
N LEU A 146 -12.89 -2.51 -5.06
CA LEU A 146 -11.90 -1.77 -4.27
C LEU A 146 -12.13 -0.26 -4.39
N LYS A 147 -12.30 0.24 -5.61
CA LYS A 147 -12.52 1.66 -5.89
C LYS A 147 -13.80 2.18 -5.24
N SER A 148 -14.93 1.49 -5.42
CA SER A 148 -16.21 1.90 -4.83
C SER A 148 -16.15 1.88 -3.30
N SER A 149 -15.56 0.84 -2.71
CA SER A 149 -15.43 0.71 -1.25
C SER A 149 -14.56 1.80 -0.64
N LEU A 150 -13.51 2.23 -1.34
CA LEU A 150 -12.66 3.34 -0.90
C LEU A 150 -13.35 4.69 -1.00
N LEU A 151 -14.05 4.97 -2.12
CA LEU A 151 -14.76 6.23 -2.32
C LEU A 151 -15.91 6.42 -1.33
N ASN A 152 -16.56 5.32 -0.92
CA ASN A 152 -17.63 5.35 0.08
C ASN A 152 -17.20 5.89 1.46
N ILE A 153 -15.90 6.04 1.72
CA ILE A 153 -15.41 6.55 3.01
C ILE A 153 -15.90 7.99 3.30
N VAL A 154 -16.08 8.80 2.26
CA VAL A 154 -16.57 10.18 2.39
C VAL A 154 -18.01 10.17 2.89
N ASP A 155 -18.87 9.41 2.22
CA ASP A 155 -20.28 9.25 2.60
C ASP A 155 -20.41 8.68 4.01
N HIS A 156 -19.60 7.67 4.36
CA HIS A 156 -19.58 7.11 5.71
C HIS A 156 -19.30 8.19 6.78
N TYR A 157 -18.33 9.08 6.55
CA TYR A 157 -18.02 10.16 7.49
C TYR A 157 -19.01 11.34 7.44
N LYS A 158 -19.79 11.47 6.36
CA LYS A 158 -20.97 12.35 6.29
C LYS A 158 -22.20 11.74 6.97
N ASN A 159 -22.05 10.59 7.63
CA ASN A 159 -23.12 9.82 8.24
C ASN A 159 -24.15 9.28 7.22
N ILE A 160 -23.72 9.06 5.98
CA ILE A 160 -24.51 8.45 4.90
C ILE A 160 -24.01 7.02 4.71
N HIS A 161 -24.78 6.04 5.18
CA HIS A 161 -24.34 4.63 5.24
C HIS A 161 -24.85 3.77 4.08
N THR A 162 -25.43 4.34 3.02
CA THR A 162 -26.05 3.57 1.92
C THR A 162 -25.07 2.66 1.19
N GLY A 163 -23.80 3.08 1.01
CA GLY A 163 -22.75 2.26 0.39
C GLY A 163 -21.89 1.45 1.38
N CYS A 164 -22.22 1.45 2.67
CA CYS A 164 -21.49 0.64 3.65
C CYS A 164 -21.85 -0.84 3.53
N SER A 165 -20.89 -1.73 3.82
CA SER A 165 -21.12 -3.17 3.87
C SER A 165 -22.29 -3.52 4.80
N GLU A 166 -23.14 -4.48 4.39
CA GLU A 166 -24.24 -5.00 5.21
C GLU A 166 -23.78 -5.59 6.54
N SER A 167 -22.53 -6.07 6.59
CA SER A 167 -21.92 -6.59 7.80
C SER A 167 -21.50 -5.50 8.79
N SER A 168 -21.41 -4.23 8.35
CA SER A 168 -20.94 -3.11 9.16
C SER A 168 -21.91 -2.74 10.28
N LYS A 169 -21.36 -2.32 11.42
CA LYS A 169 -22.16 -1.88 12.58
C LYS A 169 -23.14 -0.76 12.22
N CYS A 170 -22.71 0.21 11.40
CA CYS A 170 -23.56 1.33 10.96
C CYS A 170 -24.78 0.93 10.13
N ARG A 171 -24.83 -0.30 9.60
CA ARG A 171 -25.98 -0.85 8.88
C ARG A 171 -26.86 -1.75 9.75
N LYS A 172 -26.29 -2.36 10.78
CA LYS A 172 -26.97 -3.33 11.66
C LYS A 172 -27.61 -2.70 12.89
N ASP A 173 -26.99 -1.65 13.42
CA ASP A 173 -27.40 -1.01 14.65
C ASP A 173 -28.38 0.13 14.35
N THR A 174 -29.62 0.00 14.82
CA THR A 174 -30.67 1.02 14.64
C THR A 174 -30.37 2.30 15.41
N ASN A 175 -29.53 2.22 16.44
CA ASN A 175 -29.13 3.37 17.26
C ASN A 175 -27.64 3.71 17.02
N TYR A 176 -27.16 3.49 15.79
CA TYR A 176 -25.76 3.76 15.47
C TYR A 176 -25.41 5.24 15.65
N GLU A 177 -24.51 5.51 16.60
CA GLU A 177 -23.88 6.81 16.77
C GLU A 177 -22.46 6.80 16.15
N PRO A 178 -22.11 7.77 15.28
CA PRO A 178 -20.77 7.86 14.73
C PRO A 178 -19.71 8.04 15.83
N PRO A 179 -18.72 7.15 15.96
CA PRO A 179 -17.67 7.26 16.99
C PRO A 179 -16.61 8.33 16.67
N ARG A 180 -16.82 9.10 15.60
CA ARG A 180 -15.88 10.03 14.99
C ARG A 180 -16.61 11.30 14.57
N ILE A 181 -15.86 12.38 14.43
CA ILE A 181 -16.41 13.68 14.06
C ILE A 181 -17.09 13.56 12.69
N VAL A 182 -18.35 13.95 12.59
CA VAL A 182 -19.08 13.96 11.32
C VAL A 182 -18.53 15.07 10.42
N ILE A 183 -18.36 14.76 9.14
CA ILE A 183 -17.99 15.74 8.12
C ILE A 183 -19.25 16.50 7.70
N SER A 184 -19.23 17.82 7.93
CA SER A 184 -20.26 18.76 7.46
C SER A 184 -19.67 19.98 6.77
N ASP A 185 -18.37 20.22 6.94
CA ASP A 185 -17.64 21.31 6.30
C ASP A 185 -17.36 20.96 4.82
N PRO A 186 -17.80 21.80 3.86
CA PRO A 186 -17.50 21.60 2.44
C PRO A 186 -16.00 21.48 2.14
N VAL A 187 -15.14 22.13 2.93
CA VAL A 187 -13.69 22.03 2.78
C VAL A 187 -13.19 20.65 3.20
N ALA A 188 -13.73 20.10 4.29
CA ALA A 188 -13.38 18.74 4.73
C ALA A 188 -13.84 17.69 3.72
N GLU A 189 -15.04 17.85 3.15
CA GLU A 189 -15.54 17.00 2.07
C GLU A 189 -14.62 17.08 0.84
N LYS A 190 -14.39 18.30 0.34
CA LYS A 190 -13.56 18.53 -0.84
C LYS A 190 -12.14 17.99 -0.66
N THR A 191 -11.48 18.33 0.43
CA THR A 191 -10.09 17.90 0.68
C THR A 191 -9.98 16.39 0.87
N THR A 192 -11.00 15.73 1.42
CA THR A 192 -11.03 14.26 1.50
C THR A 192 -11.19 13.65 0.10
N CYS A 193 -12.10 14.17 -0.73
CA CYS A 193 -12.28 13.76 -2.13
C CYS A 193 -11.03 13.99 -2.97
N GLU A 194 -10.40 15.15 -2.87
CA GLU A 194 -9.19 15.52 -3.64
C GLU A 194 -7.93 14.82 -3.13
N CYS A 195 -7.96 14.32 -1.89
CA CYS A 195 -6.95 13.39 -1.41
C CYS A 195 -7.10 11.99 -2.03
N HIS A 196 -7.97 11.70 -3.00
CA HIS A 196 -8.02 10.36 -3.60
C HIS A 196 -6.93 9.94 -4.61
N PRO A 197 -5.73 10.58 -4.76
CA PRO A 197 -4.67 9.99 -5.59
C PRO A 197 -4.35 8.54 -5.21
N TRP A 198 -4.66 8.07 -3.99
CA TRP A 198 -4.46 6.66 -3.59
C TRP A 198 -5.14 5.64 -4.52
N ILE A 199 -6.24 5.98 -5.19
CA ILE A 199 -6.92 5.06 -6.11
C ILE A 199 -6.01 4.72 -7.30
N GLU A 200 -5.16 5.65 -7.73
CA GLU A 200 -4.13 5.39 -8.74
C GLU A 200 -2.93 4.61 -8.18
N TYR A 201 -2.69 4.68 -6.86
CA TYR A 201 -1.63 3.91 -6.16
C TYR A 201 -1.99 2.43 -6.01
N LEU A 202 -3.27 2.08 -6.15
CA LEU A 202 -3.77 0.71 -6.01
C LEU A 202 -3.69 -0.07 -7.33
N GLN A 203 -2.48 -0.15 -7.91
CA GLN A 203 -2.13 -1.20 -8.88
C GLN A 203 -2.05 -2.60 -8.23
N ILE A 204 -2.59 -2.76 -7.03
CA ILE A 204 -2.48 -3.94 -6.16
C ILE A 204 -3.45 -5.04 -6.60
N CYS A 205 -4.53 -4.70 -7.33
CA CYS A 205 -5.49 -5.66 -7.86
C CYS A 205 -5.35 -5.77 -9.38
N LYS A 206 -4.44 -6.62 -9.83
CA LYS A 206 -4.41 -7.19 -11.18
C LYS A 206 -4.35 -8.70 -11.07
#